data_AF-A0AAV3W6I7-F1
#
_entry.id   AF-A0AAV3W6I7-F1
#
_cell.length_a   1.000
_cell.length_b   1.000
_cell.length_c   1.000
_cell.angle_alpha   90.00
_cell.angle_beta   90.00
_cell.angle_gamma   90.00
#
_symmetry.space_group_name_H-M   'P 1'
#
loop_
_entity.id
_entity.type
_entity.pdbx_description
1 polymer ?
#
loop_
_entity_poly.entity_id
_entity_poly.type
_entity_poly.pdbx_seq_one_letter_code
_entity_poly.pdbx_strand_id
1 'polypeptide(L)'
;MPTLTHLKCRTTPVRIDIVSNYNLQLIAHAKLLPGQTKESDAVDIITDLYYEFLCTSKFNSMEQYLITCGSGAGKELIKLANIANVPPAFNPFMNENNGRNGGGGANDDATSRTLWNPIAKELHNAIMWLICLYNIDPPNGPLLEIKADLETWPNSKPFPSKVKSINTIIKKYTIDSTLTNKINEHNFENLRQFTFSHLNSILEEDDVESYF
;
A
#
# COMPACT_ATOMS: atom_id res chain seq x y z
N MET A 1 4.78 -17.47 9.64
CA MET A 1 6.05 -16.72 9.76
C MET A 1 5.96 -15.91 11.05
N PRO A 2 7.04 -15.67 11.80
CA PRO A 2 6.96 -14.83 12.98
C PRO A 2 6.58 -13.40 12.56
N THR A 3 5.52 -12.88 13.16
CA THR A 3 5.07 -11.49 12.99
C THR A 3 6.11 -10.54 13.57
N LEU A 4 6.37 -9.43 12.90
CA LEU A 4 7.28 -8.41 13.40
C LEU A 4 6.71 -7.77 14.68
N THR A 5 7.59 -7.46 15.62
CA THR A 5 7.20 -6.75 16.84
C THR A 5 6.83 -5.30 16.53
N HIS A 6 5.88 -4.74 17.28
CA HIS A 6 5.43 -3.36 17.12
C HIS A 6 6.15 -2.39 18.07
N LEU A 7 6.48 -1.19 17.57
CA LEU A 7 6.97 -0.07 18.36
C LEU A 7 5.81 0.86 18.75
N LYS A 8 5.64 1.13 20.04
CA LYS A 8 4.64 2.10 20.50
C LYS A 8 5.08 3.52 20.17
N CYS A 9 4.18 4.32 19.60
CA CYS A 9 4.47 5.65 19.04
C CYS A 9 3.54 6.76 19.59
N ARG A 10 2.95 6.55 20.77
CA ARG A 10 1.91 7.41 21.39
C ARG A 10 2.27 8.90 21.46
N THR A 11 3.47 9.24 21.91
CA THR A 11 3.83 10.63 22.23
C THR A 11 4.88 11.19 21.27
N THR A 12 4.92 12.51 21.10
CA THR A 12 5.92 13.19 20.27
C THR A 12 7.36 12.86 20.69
N PRO A 13 7.73 12.87 21.99
CA PRO A 13 9.08 12.47 22.41
C PRO A 13 9.44 11.03 21.98
N VAL A 14 8.50 10.09 22.08
CA VAL A 14 8.72 8.71 21.63
C VAL A 14 8.88 8.65 20.11
N ARG A 15 8.10 9.42 19.34
CA ARG A 15 8.27 9.51 17.89
C ARG A 15 9.63 10.08 17.49
N ILE A 16 10.11 11.10 18.21
CA ILE A 16 11.46 11.68 18.00
C ILE A 16 12.54 10.62 18.28
N ASP A 17 12.41 9.86 19.35
CA ASP A 17 13.34 8.77 19.68
C ASP A 17 13.32 7.67 18.60
N ILE A 18 12.13 7.28 18.12
CA ILE A 18 11.98 6.31 17.03
C ILE A 18 12.70 6.79 15.77
N VAL A 19 12.45 8.01 15.29
CA VAL A 19 13.11 8.49 14.06
C VAL A 19 14.60 8.73 14.24
N SER A 20 15.07 8.90 15.48
CA SER A 20 16.51 8.98 15.79
C SER A 20 17.18 7.61 15.59
N ASN A 21 16.54 6.53 15.99
CA ASN A 21 17.11 5.18 16.02
C ASN A 21 16.76 4.30 14.78
N TYR A 22 15.68 4.60 14.07
CA TYR A 22 15.16 3.78 12.98
C TYR A 22 15.00 4.55 11.68
N ASN A 23 15.26 3.88 10.55
CA ASN A 23 14.86 4.32 9.22
C ASN A 23 13.43 3.87 8.97
N LEU A 24 12.54 4.81 8.67
CA LEU A 24 11.12 4.55 8.46
C LEU A 24 10.80 4.47 6.97
N GLN A 25 10.20 3.36 6.55
CA GLN A 25 9.59 3.18 5.25
C GLN A 25 8.08 3.14 5.41
N LEU A 26 7.36 4.01 4.72
CA LEU A 26 5.89 3.98 4.68
C LEU A 26 5.42 2.82 3.80
N ILE A 27 4.92 1.75 4.43
CA ILE A 27 4.48 0.55 3.73
C ILE A 27 2.99 0.59 3.40
N ALA A 28 2.18 1.26 4.22
CA ALA A 28 0.76 1.51 3.93
C ALA A 28 0.35 2.93 4.31
N HIS A 29 -0.37 3.58 3.41
CA HIS A 29 -1.17 4.79 3.66
C HIS A 29 -2.49 4.56 2.93
N ALA A 30 -3.48 4.05 3.64
CA ALA A 30 -4.67 3.49 3.01
C ALA A 30 -5.90 3.62 3.91
N LYS A 31 -7.08 3.61 3.29
CA LYS A 31 -8.33 3.42 4.00
C LYS A 31 -8.53 1.95 4.34
N LEU A 32 -8.98 1.67 5.56
CA LEU A 32 -9.47 0.37 5.97
C LEU A 32 -10.70 -0.01 5.14
N LEU A 33 -10.81 -1.29 4.82
CA LEU A 33 -12.00 -1.82 4.16
C LEU A 33 -13.17 -1.84 5.17
N PRO A 34 -14.43 -1.71 4.71
CA PRO A 34 -15.61 -1.76 5.57
C PRO A 34 -15.59 -2.97 6.51
N GLY A 35 -15.81 -2.69 7.80
CA GLY A 35 -15.79 -3.71 8.85
C GLY A 35 -14.40 -4.07 9.40
N GLN A 36 -13.31 -3.58 8.80
CA GLN A 36 -11.97 -3.75 9.36
C GLN A 36 -11.66 -2.72 10.45
N THR A 37 -10.85 -3.15 11.41
CA THR A 37 -10.24 -2.27 12.42
C THR A 37 -8.78 -2.65 12.61
N LYS A 38 -7.93 -1.70 13.02
CA LYS A 38 -6.54 -1.96 13.43
C LYS A 38 -6.28 -1.40 14.82
N GLU A 39 -5.52 -2.12 15.62
CA GLU A 39 -4.97 -1.58 16.87
C GLU A 39 -3.90 -0.54 16.56
N SER A 40 -3.95 0.62 17.20
CA SER A 40 -2.93 1.64 17.03
C SER A 40 -1.80 1.51 18.05
N ASP A 41 -0.57 1.63 17.56
CA ASP A 41 0.62 1.85 18.37
C ASP A 41 0.69 3.26 18.99
N ALA A 42 -0.18 4.18 18.54
CA ALA A 42 -0.35 5.50 19.11
C ALA A 42 -1.45 5.58 20.19
N VAL A 43 -2.10 4.44 20.53
CA VAL A 43 -3.35 4.30 21.32
C VAL A 43 -4.61 4.44 20.44
N ASP A 44 -5.68 3.78 20.88
CA ASP A 44 -7.01 3.66 20.25
C ASP A 44 -7.10 2.69 19.06
N ILE A 45 -8.33 2.47 18.60
CA ILE A 45 -8.68 1.64 17.45
C ILE A 45 -8.81 2.53 16.21
N ILE A 46 -8.19 2.12 15.11
CA ILE A 46 -8.30 2.77 13.81
C ILE A 46 -9.44 2.13 13.02
N THR A 47 -10.31 2.95 12.44
CA THR A 47 -11.51 2.50 11.71
C THR A 47 -11.67 3.11 10.31
N ASP A 48 -10.77 4.02 9.89
CA ASP A 48 -10.80 4.65 8.57
C ASP A 48 -9.39 4.71 7.96
N LEU A 49 -8.71 5.85 8.00
CA LEU A 49 -7.37 6.00 7.41
C LEU A 49 -6.27 5.52 8.37
N TYR A 50 -5.40 4.63 7.91
CA TYR A 50 -4.25 4.13 8.67
C TYR A 50 -2.93 4.34 7.94
N TYR A 51 -1.87 4.37 8.74
CA TYR A 51 -0.48 4.40 8.32
C TYR A 51 0.22 3.20 8.91
N GLU A 52 1.04 2.53 8.11
CA GLU A 52 1.90 1.46 8.57
C GLU A 52 3.33 1.72 8.11
N PHE A 53 4.28 1.64 9.04
CA PHE A 53 5.70 1.87 8.78
C PHE A 53 6.50 0.64 9.12
N LEU A 54 7.39 0.25 8.21
CA LEU A 54 8.51 -0.64 8.51
C LEU A 54 9.65 0.21 9.08
N CYS A 55 10.07 -0.11 10.30
CA CYS A 55 11.13 0.55 11.01
C CYS A 55 12.36 -0.36 11.01
N THR A 56 13.40 0.01 10.28
CA THR A 56 14.66 -0.75 10.26
C THR A 56 15.70 -0.03 11.12
N SER A 57 16.32 -0.72 12.08
CA SER A 57 17.32 -0.11 12.96
C SER A 57 18.48 0.47 12.14
N LYS A 58 18.89 1.70 12.49
CA LYS A 58 20.05 2.35 11.87
C LYS A 58 21.37 1.69 12.26
N PHE A 59 21.37 0.86 13.30
CA PHE A 59 22.54 0.18 13.84
C PHE A 59 22.61 -1.29 13.43
N ASN A 60 21.47 -1.92 13.13
CA ASN A 60 21.38 -3.31 12.71
C ASN A 60 20.23 -3.53 11.70
N SER A 61 20.55 -3.74 10.43
CA SER A 61 19.53 -3.90 9.38
C SER A 61 18.65 -5.15 9.52
N MET A 62 19.04 -6.13 10.36
CA MET A 62 18.23 -7.30 10.67
C MET A 62 17.19 -7.03 11.76
N GLU A 63 17.32 -5.92 12.50
CA GLU A 63 16.39 -5.52 13.55
C GLU A 63 15.29 -4.63 12.93
N GLN A 64 14.10 -5.21 12.80
CA GLN A 64 12.96 -4.57 12.16
C GLN A 64 11.72 -4.62 13.05
N TYR A 65 10.93 -3.55 12.97
CA TYR A 65 9.67 -3.40 13.69
C TYR A 65 8.59 -2.77 12.82
N LEU A 66 7.34 -2.90 13.26
CA LEU A 66 6.20 -2.22 12.67
C LEU A 66 5.70 -1.07 13.56
N ILE A 67 5.11 -0.07 12.91
CA ILE A 67 4.26 0.92 13.58
C ILE A 67 2.96 1.00 12.78
N THR A 68 1.83 0.77 13.43
CA THR A 68 0.48 1.00 12.90
C THR A 68 -0.17 2.18 13.62
N CYS A 69 -0.56 3.22 12.90
CA CYS A 69 -1.15 4.40 13.52
C CYS A 69 -2.15 5.16 12.66
N GLY A 70 -3.02 5.93 13.31
CA GLY A 70 -3.94 6.86 12.65
C GLY A 70 -3.25 8.14 12.18
N SER A 71 -4.03 9.05 11.60
CA SER A 71 -3.50 10.23 10.89
C SER A 71 -2.65 11.18 11.72
N GLY A 72 -2.93 11.34 13.01
CA GLY A 72 -2.15 12.24 13.88
C GLY A 72 -0.69 11.80 13.97
N ALA A 73 -0.46 10.60 14.49
CA ALA A 73 0.88 10.04 14.64
C ALA A 73 1.55 9.75 13.28
N GLY A 74 0.80 9.27 12.28
CA GLY A 74 1.34 8.96 10.96
C GLY A 74 1.92 10.18 10.24
N LYS A 75 1.17 11.29 10.21
CA LYS A 75 1.64 12.56 9.61
C LYS A 75 2.84 13.13 10.35
N GLU A 76 2.86 13.00 11.68
CA GLU A 76 3.99 13.46 12.48
C GLU A 76 5.25 12.63 12.25
N LEU A 77 5.15 11.31 12.16
CA LEU A 77 6.27 10.43 11.82
C LEU A 77 6.83 10.72 10.43
N ILE A 78 5.97 10.93 9.43
CA ILE A 78 6.38 11.36 8.07
C ILE A 78 7.20 12.65 8.12
N LYS A 79 6.72 13.65 8.87
CA LYS A 79 7.41 14.93 9.04
C LYS A 79 8.76 14.77 9.75
N LEU A 80 8.78 14.03 10.87
CA LEU A 80 9.97 13.83 11.69
C LEU A 80 11.05 13.00 10.98
N ALA A 81 10.64 11.98 10.21
CA ALA A 81 11.54 11.15 9.41
C ALA A 81 11.93 11.78 8.06
N ASN A 82 11.41 12.97 7.74
CA ASN A 82 11.65 13.68 6.48
C ASN A 82 11.33 12.82 5.23
N ILE A 83 10.20 12.11 5.26
CA ILE A 83 9.75 11.30 4.12
C ILE A 83 9.14 12.25 3.08
N ALA A 84 9.93 12.60 2.06
CA ALA A 84 9.56 13.65 1.09
C ALA A 84 8.43 13.24 0.14
N ASN A 85 8.42 11.98 -0.31
CA ASN A 85 7.48 11.49 -1.32
C ASN A 85 6.46 10.54 -0.69
N VAL A 86 5.40 11.09 -0.12
CA VAL A 86 4.29 10.31 0.45
C VAL A 86 3.20 10.17 -0.61
N PRO A 87 2.92 8.96 -1.13
CA PRO A 87 1.82 8.76 -2.07
C PRO A 87 0.48 9.15 -1.45
N PRO A 88 -0.50 9.61 -2.27
CA PRO A 88 -1.88 9.77 -1.82
C PRO A 88 -2.39 8.49 -1.17
N ALA A 89 -3.32 8.64 -0.21
CA ALA A 89 -3.91 7.49 0.46
C ALA A 89 -4.56 6.56 -0.58
N PHE A 90 -4.24 5.26 -0.51
CA PHE A 90 -4.96 4.29 -1.30
C PHE A 90 -6.41 4.21 -0.80
N ASN A 91 -7.33 4.62 -1.67
CA ASN A 91 -8.75 4.53 -1.44
C ASN A 91 -9.38 3.63 -2.52
N PRO A 92 -9.88 2.44 -2.15
CA PRO A 92 -10.53 1.54 -3.09
C PRO A 92 -11.96 1.98 -3.46
N PHE A 93 -12.55 2.96 -2.76
CA PHE A 93 -13.93 3.40 -2.97
C PHE A 93 -14.02 4.67 -3.84
N MET A 94 -15.14 4.81 -4.54
CA MET A 94 -15.50 6.03 -5.26
C MET A 94 -15.74 7.16 -4.24
N ASN A 95 -15.31 8.38 -4.56
CA ASN A 95 -15.63 9.54 -3.73
C ASN A 95 -17.13 9.87 -3.89
N GLU A 96 -17.88 9.95 -2.78
CA GLU A 96 -19.35 10.13 -2.76
C GLU A 96 -19.86 11.47 -3.37
N ASN A 97 -18.98 12.35 -3.86
CA ASN A 97 -19.33 13.69 -4.34
C ASN A 97 -19.50 13.85 -5.87
N ASN A 98 -19.75 12.77 -6.63
CA ASN A 98 -19.98 12.88 -8.09
C ASN A 98 -21.45 12.70 -8.51
N GLY A 99 -22.38 13.25 -7.70
CA GLY A 99 -23.76 13.47 -8.09
C GLY A 99 -23.99 14.92 -8.55
N ARG A 100 -23.67 15.24 -9.82
CA ARG A 100 -24.37 16.18 -10.74
C ARG A 100 -23.44 16.80 -11.79
N ASN A 101 -23.89 16.72 -13.05
CA ASN A 101 -23.38 17.28 -14.30
C ASN A 101 -22.17 16.60 -14.95
N GLY A 102 -22.40 16.05 -16.14
CA GLY A 102 -21.37 15.56 -17.03
C GLY A 102 -20.38 16.65 -17.44
N GLY A 103 -19.10 16.32 -17.40
CA GLY A 103 -17.99 17.14 -17.87
C GLY A 103 -16.74 16.99 -17.00
N GLY A 104 -15.88 16.03 -17.34
CA GLY A 104 -14.47 15.99 -16.92
C GLY A 104 -14.20 15.70 -15.44
N GLY A 105 -13.59 14.56 -15.14
CA GLY A 105 -13.08 14.22 -13.82
C GLY A 105 -12.12 15.30 -13.30
N ALA A 106 -12.57 16.05 -12.30
CA ALA A 106 -11.81 17.11 -11.64
C ALA A 106 -12.02 16.99 -10.13
N ASN A 107 -11.38 15.96 -9.56
CA ASN A 107 -10.85 15.94 -8.19
C ASN A 107 -9.73 14.89 -8.08
N ASP A 108 -8.99 14.71 -9.18
CA ASP A 108 -7.57 14.36 -9.09
C ASP A 108 -6.86 15.66 -8.71
N ASP A 109 -6.22 15.66 -7.56
CA ASP A 109 -5.41 16.76 -7.06
C ASP A 109 -4.45 17.23 -8.18
N ALA A 110 -4.65 18.45 -8.65
CA ALA A 110 -3.95 19.03 -9.80
C ALA A 110 -2.43 19.17 -9.59
N THR A 111 -1.93 18.77 -8.42
CA THR A 111 -0.51 18.72 -8.08
C THR A 111 0.13 17.33 -8.29
N SER A 112 -0.62 16.23 -8.46
CA SER A 112 -0.08 14.86 -8.56
C SER A 112 0.02 14.29 -9.98
N ARG A 113 0.20 15.13 -11.02
CA ARG A 113 0.54 14.67 -12.38
C ARG A 113 1.96 14.07 -12.49
N THR A 114 2.37 13.22 -11.57
CA THR A 114 3.21 12.08 -11.97
C THR A 114 2.30 11.22 -12.83
N LEU A 115 2.45 11.35 -14.15
CA LEU A 115 1.72 10.57 -15.14
C LEU A 115 2.15 9.10 -15.00
N TRP A 116 1.57 8.42 -14.01
CA TRP A 116 1.90 7.04 -13.72
C TRP A 116 1.85 6.24 -15.02
N ASN A 117 2.88 5.46 -15.26
CA ASN A 117 2.82 4.47 -16.31
C ASN A 117 1.62 3.54 -16.03
N PRO A 118 0.76 3.23 -17.02
CA PRO A 118 -0.43 2.41 -16.79
C PRO A 118 -0.12 1.07 -16.12
N ILE A 119 0.97 0.41 -16.53
CA ILE A 119 1.42 -0.87 -15.96
C ILE A 119 1.92 -0.66 -14.53
N ALA A 120 2.68 0.40 -14.27
CA ALA A 120 3.12 0.74 -12.91
C ALA A 120 1.94 0.98 -11.98
N LYS A 121 0.90 1.69 -12.47
CA LYS A 121 -0.32 1.97 -11.70
C LYS A 121 -1.11 0.72 -11.39
N GLU A 122 -1.31 -0.16 -12.38
CA GLU A 122 -1.97 -1.45 -12.16
C GLU A 122 -1.21 -2.30 -11.15
N LEU A 123 0.13 -2.40 -11.28
CA LEU A 123 0.97 -3.18 -10.37
C LEU A 123 0.95 -2.62 -8.95
N HIS A 124 1.01 -1.29 -8.79
CA HIS A 124 0.89 -0.62 -7.49
C HIS A 124 -0.47 -0.89 -6.84
N ASN A 125 -1.56 -0.75 -7.59
CA ASN A 125 -2.91 -1.04 -7.09
C ASN A 125 -3.04 -2.51 -6.64
N ALA A 126 -2.47 -3.46 -7.38
CA ALA A 126 -2.48 -4.87 -6.99
C ALA A 126 -1.76 -5.10 -5.65
N ILE A 127 -0.60 -4.46 -5.46
CA ILE A 127 0.15 -4.53 -4.19
C ILE A 127 -0.66 -3.90 -3.04
N MET A 128 -1.28 -2.74 -3.27
CA MET A 128 -2.09 -2.09 -2.23
C MET A 128 -3.30 -2.94 -1.84
N TRP A 129 -3.95 -3.60 -2.80
CA TRP A 129 -5.02 -4.56 -2.53
C TRP A 129 -4.54 -5.74 -1.68
N LEU A 130 -3.40 -6.32 -2.01
CA LEU A 130 -2.80 -7.38 -1.20
C LEU A 130 -2.55 -6.92 0.25
N ILE A 131 -1.99 -5.73 0.44
CA ILE A 131 -1.74 -5.15 1.77
C ILE A 131 -3.04 -4.96 2.55
N CYS A 132 -4.09 -4.43 1.91
CA CYS A 132 -5.38 -4.15 2.56
C CYS A 132 -6.18 -5.42 2.88
N LEU A 133 -6.11 -6.45 2.03
CA LEU A 133 -6.86 -7.70 2.20
C LEU A 133 -6.22 -8.65 3.21
N TYR A 134 -4.89 -8.77 3.19
CA TYR A 134 -4.22 -9.92 3.82
C TYR A 134 -3.38 -9.60 5.06
N ASN A 135 -3.47 -8.39 5.61
CA ASN A 135 -2.61 -7.93 6.72
C ASN A 135 -1.19 -8.49 6.60
N ILE A 136 -0.59 -8.25 5.43
CA ILE A 136 0.68 -8.86 5.07
C ILE A 136 1.72 -8.28 6.00
N ASP A 137 2.19 -9.07 6.97
CA ASP A 137 3.39 -8.77 7.76
C ASP A 137 4.58 -8.86 6.81
N PRO A 138 5.13 -7.75 6.31
CA PRO A 138 6.17 -7.86 5.31
C PRO A 138 7.52 -7.73 6.03
N PRO A 139 8.32 -8.80 6.16
CA PRO A 139 9.76 -8.60 6.19
C PRO A 139 10.19 -7.99 4.84
N ASN A 140 11.39 -7.39 4.82
CA ASN A 140 12.05 -7.01 3.56
C ASN A 140 11.88 -8.13 2.52
N GLY A 141 11.26 -7.79 1.38
CA GLY A 141 10.98 -8.76 0.34
C GLY A 141 10.36 -8.13 -0.90
N PRO A 142 10.16 -8.94 -1.96
CA PRO A 142 9.85 -8.41 -3.29
C PRO A 142 8.60 -7.52 -3.33
N LEU A 143 7.60 -7.75 -2.47
CA LEU A 143 6.39 -6.91 -2.39
C LEU A 143 6.71 -5.45 -2.07
N LEU A 144 7.48 -5.22 -0.99
CA LEU A 144 7.81 -3.87 -0.53
C LEU A 144 8.86 -3.19 -1.40
N GLU A 145 9.83 -3.96 -1.89
CA GLU A 145 10.86 -3.45 -2.81
C GLU A 145 10.23 -2.98 -4.12
N ILE A 146 9.35 -3.79 -4.72
CA ILE A 146 8.65 -3.42 -5.96
C ILE A 146 7.74 -2.22 -5.70
N LYS A 147 7.01 -2.17 -4.57
CA LYS A 147 6.19 -1.00 -4.21
C LYS A 147 7.03 0.27 -4.11
N ALA A 148 8.15 0.23 -3.38
CA ALA A 148 9.02 1.39 -3.19
C ALA A 148 9.61 1.87 -4.53
N ASP A 149 10.01 0.95 -5.40
CA ASP A 149 10.48 1.27 -6.75
C ASP A 149 9.41 1.96 -7.61
N LEU A 150 8.17 1.47 -7.56
CA LEU A 150 7.05 2.05 -8.29
C LEU A 150 6.72 3.46 -7.80
N GLU A 151 6.78 3.70 -6.50
CA GLU A 151 6.51 5.01 -5.90
C GLU A 151 7.65 6.01 -6.14
N THR A 152 8.89 5.52 -6.26
CA THR A 152 10.06 6.34 -6.61
C THR A 152 10.06 6.72 -8.08
N TRP A 153 9.66 5.80 -8.97
CA TRP A 153 9.68 5.99 -10.42
C TRP A 153 8.31 5.71 -11.07
N PRO A 154 7.26 6.49 -10.74
CA PRO A 154 5.88 6.18 -11.12
C PRO A 154 5.65 6.22 -12.64
N ASN A 155 6.44 7.00 -13.38
CA ASN A 155 6.29 7.16 -14.83
C ASN A 155 7.06 6.07 -15.62
N SER A 156 7.81 5.21 -14.94
CA SER A 156 8.64 4.17 -15.56
C SER A 156 7.85 2.87 -15.73
N LYS A 157 7.95 2.24 -16.90
CA LYS A 157 7.39 0.90 -17.13
C LYS A 157 8.14 -0.13 -16.26
N PRO A 158 7.47 -0.91 -15.40
CA PRO A 158 8.13 -1.94 -14.62
C PRO A 158 8.59 -3.10 -15.52
N PHE A 159 9.67 -3.76 -15.12
CA PHE A 159 10.14 -4.96 -15.80
C PHE A 159 9.12 -6.12 -15.67
N PRO A 160 8.96 -6.99 -16.68
CA PRO A 160 8.11 -8.17 -16.59
C PRO A 160 8.43 -9.07 -15.40
N SER A 161 9.70 -9.15 -14.98
CA SER A 161 10.12 -9.88 -13.78
C SER A 161 9.45 -9.39 -12.50
N LYS A 162 9.19 -8.08 -12.37
CA LYS A 162 8.45 -7.50 -11.24
C LYS A 162 6.98 -7.93 -11.27
N VAL A 163 6.36 -7.93 -12.45
CA VAL A 163 4.98 -8.41 -12.65
C VAL A 163 4.86 -9.90 -12.26
N LYS A 164 5.78 -10.75 -12.73
CA LYS A 164 5.83 -12.18 -12.36
C LYS A 164 6.04 -12.41 -10.87
N SER A 165 6.88 -11.58 -10.23
CA SER A 165 7.12 -11.67 -8.79
C SER A 165 5.85 -11.37 -7.99
N ILE A 166 5.12 -10.31 -8.32
CA ILE A 166 3.83 -10.00 -7.69
C ILE A 166 2.78 -11.08 -7.99
N ASN A 167 2.70 -11.57 -9.23
CA ASN A 167 1.80 -12.68 -9.59
C ASN A 167 2.02 -13.93 -8.70
N THR A 168 3.28 -14.27 -8.46
CA THR A 168 3.65 -15.39 -7.56
C THR A 168 3.22 -15.13 -6.11
N ILE A 169 3.35 -13.89 -5.64
CA ILE A 169 2.88 -13.49 -4.31
C ILE A 169 1.36 -13.59 -4.24
N ILE A 170 0.64 -13.09 -5.24
CA ILE A 170 -0.83 -13.17 -5.29
C ILE A 170 -1.27 -14.63 -5.16
N LYS A 171 -0.77 -15.52 -6.02
CA LYS A 171 -1.07 -16.96 -5.98
C LYS A 171 -0.93 -17.55 -4.57
N LYS A 172 0.12 -17.17 -3.85
CA LYS A 172 0.38 -17.64 -2.48
C LYS A 172 -0.68 -17.17 -1.48
N TYR A 173 -1.20 -15.97 -1.62
CA TYR A 173 -2.17 -15.38 -0.68
C TYR A 173 -3.63 -15.69 -1.04
N THR A 174 -3.96 -15.79 -2.33
CA THR A 174 -5.34 -15.96 -2.78
C THR A 174 -5.78 -17.43 -2.88
N ILE A 175 -4.83 -18.37 -2.85
CA ILE A 175 -5.04 -19.83 -2.90
C ILE A 175 -5.92 -20.24 -4.09
N ASP A 176 -5.29 -20.39 -5.26
CA ASP A 176 -5.93 -20.82 -6.52
C ASP A 176 -7.10 -19.92 -6.99
N SER A 177 -7.08 -18.65 -6.62
CA SER A 177 -8.03 -17.64 -7.11
C SER A 177 -7.28 -16.39 -7.57
N THR A 178 -7.95 -15.54 -8.35
CA THR A 178 -7.37 -14.27 -8.77
C THR A 178 -7.57 -13.19 -7.69
N LEU A 179 -6.71 -12.18 -7.67
CA LEU A 179 -6.87 -11.01 -6.81
C LEU A 179 -8.20 -10.31 -7.09
N THR A 180 -8.57 -10.19 -8.37
CA THR A 180 -9.88 -9.65 -8.79
C THR A 180 -11.05 -10.42 -8.17
N ASN A 181 -11.02 -11.75 -8.19
CA ASN A 181 -12.07 -12.56 -7.56
C ASN A 181 -12.11 -12.32 -6.04
N LYS A 182 -10.96 -12.25 -5.38
CA LYS A 182 -10.88 -11.98 -3.94
C LYS A 182 -11.38 -10.60 -3.55
N ILE A 183 -11.12 -9.59 -4.37
CA ILE A 183 -11.70 -8.25 -4.20
C ILE A 183 -13.24 -8.33 -4.32
N ASN A 184 -13.75 -9.04 -5.33
CA ASN A 184 -15.19 -9.15 -5.60
C ASN A 184 -15.95 -9.97 -4.55
N GLU A 185 -15.31 -10.95 -3.89
CA GLU A 185 -15.90 -11.76 -2.80
C GLU A 185 -16.42 -10.88 -1.64
N HIS A 186 -15.83 -9.70 -1.43
CA HIS A 186 -16.27 -8.77 -0.38
C HIS A 186 -17.54 -7.99 -0.71
N ASN A 187 -17.93 -7.91 -1.99
CA ASN A 187 -19.13 -7.22 -2.46
C ASN A 187 -19.31 -5.80 -1.87
N PHE A 188 -18.23 -5.02 -1.82
CA PHE A 188 -18.29 -3.66 -1.29
C PHE A 188 -19.09 -2.73 -2.21
N GLU A 189 -19.95 -1.91 -1.62
CA GLU A 189 -20.63 -0.84 -2.33
C GLU A 189 -19.63 0.24 -2.78
N ASN A 190 -19.92 0.87 -3.92
CA ASN A 190 -19.13 1.99 -4.46
C ASN A 190 -17.64 1.67 -4.67
N LEU A 191 -17.29 0.39 -4.88
CA LEU A 191 -15.93 0.02 -5.20
C LEU A 191 -15.50 0.63 -6.54
N ARG A 192 -14.29 1.21 -6.60
CA ARG A 192 -13.69 1.63 -7.86
C ARG A 192 -13.42 0.41 -8.73
N GLN A 193 -13.60 0.56 -10.04
CA GLN A 193 -13.20 -0.49 -10.96
C GLN A 193 -11.67 -0.54 -11.06
N PHE A 194 -11.11 -1.69 -10.69
CA PHE A 194 -9.70 -2.02 -10.89
C PHE A 194 -9.60 -3.06 -12.01
N THR A 195 -8.77 -2.78 -13.01
CA THR A 195 -8.45 -3.72 -14.09
C THR A 195 -6.96 -3.98 -14.08
N PHE A 196 -6.57 -5.21 -14.38
CA PHE A 196 -5.17 -5.63 -14.49
C PHE A 196 -4.84 -6.11 -15.90
N SER A 197 -5.50 -5.53 -16.91
CA SER A 197 -5.41 -6.00 -18.29
C SER A 197 -3.99 -5.90 -18.83
N HIS A 198 -3.24 -4.85 -18.49
CA HIS A 198 -1.87 -4.73 -18.98
C HIS A 198 -0.94 -5.73 -18.28
N LEU A 199 -1.18 -6.01 -16.99
CA LEU A 199 -0.43 -7.06 -16.27
C LEU A 199 -0.72 -8.45 -16.82
N ASN A 200 -1.99 -8.73 -17.12
CA ASN A 200 -2.43 -10.00 -17.72
C ASN A 200 -1.77 -10.21 -19.08
N SER A 201 -1.75 -9.19 -19.95
CA SER A 201 -1.07 -9.29 -21.26
C SER A 201 0.42 -9.56 -21.13
N ILE A 202 1.12 -8.94 -20.16
CA ILE A 202 2.56 -9.22 -19.92
C ILE A 202 2.80 -10.68 -19.52
N LEU A 203 1.91 -11.26 -18.73
CA LEU A 203 2.03 -12.67 -18.31
C LEU A 203 1.69 -13.63 -19.45
N GLU A 204 0.68 -13.31 -20.25
CA GLU A 204 0.28 -14.07 -21.43
C GLU A 204 1.39 -14.12 -22.49
N GLU A 205 2.05 -12.98 -22.77
CA GLU A 205 3.22 -12.91 -23.68
C GLU A 205 4.36 -13.86 -23.25
N ASP A 206 4.45 -14.17 -21.96
CA ASP A 206 5.49 -15.01 -21.37
C ASP A 206 5.00 -16.44 -21.02
N ASP A 207 3.80 -16.84 -21.45
CA ASP A 207 3.16 -18.14 -21.16
C ASP A 207 3.06 -18.44 -19.65
N VAL A 208 2.72 -17.41 -18.87
CA VAL A 208 2.53 -17.50 -17.41
C VAL A 208 1.05 -17.31 -17.07
N GLU A 209 0.49 -18.24 -16.29
CA GLU A 209 -0.87 -18.10 -15.74
C GLU A 209 -0.99 -16.86 -14.84
N SER A 210 -2.02 -16.05 -15.08
CA SER A 210 -2.29 -14.85 -14.29
C SER A 210 -3.19 -15.12 -13.08
N TYR A 211 -2.79 -14.55 -11.95
CA TYR A 211 -3.55 -14.51 -10.70
C TYR A 211 -4.01 -13.09 -10.36
N PHE A 212 -3.85 -12.09 -11.23
CA PHE A 212 -4.38 -10.73 -11.00
C PHE A 212 -5.91 -10.67 -11.12
#